data_AF-A0A4R6E6Q4-F1
#
_entry.id   AF-A0A4R6E6Q4-F1
#
_cell.length_a   1.000
_cell.length_b   1.000
_cell.length_c   1.000
_cell.angle_alpha   90.00
_cell.angle_beta   90.00
_cell.angle_gamma   90.00
#
_symmetry.space_group_name_H-M   'P 1'
#
loop_
_entity.id
_entity.type
_entity.pdbx_description
1 polymer ?
#
loop_
_entity_poly.entity_id
_entity_poly.type
_entity_poly.pdbx_seq_one_letter_code
_entity_poly.pdbx_strand_id
1 'polypeptide(L)'
;MAESSTEEKTEKPSSQKLRQARKDGQIARSKDMGLASTLLVSFIVVSNSFPLYASFIRECFITIHSYGIHVNEPGILAHFLKHNLLIMLKFIVTLIPIPVSAILASMVPGGFVLMPQKLIPDFSKINPISGFGRFFSAEHLVETGKMVLKALVVLLLIWLSVRSNFVAFLRLQDMSFQHAVGQGLSMYHSIMLNFVILFVFFAIVDVPLAKKMFTKKLKMTKQEVKEEHKNQEGKPEVKAKIRRLQRQMAMGQIRKVVPNADVVVTNPTHFAVALKYDQDRAQAPFVVAKGTDEVALFIRQVANENDIEVVEFPRLARSVYYTTQVNQQVPFQLYRAIAHVLTYVLQLKHWRAGSQPRPQLNRYITIPKEVLKTDDDQK
;
A
#
# COMPACT_ATOMS: atom_id res chain seq x y z
N MET A 1 27.84 17.96 -21.17
CA MET A 1 27.75 16.50 -20.97
C MET A 1 28.56 16.18 -19.71
N ALA A 2 27.89 16.01 -18.58
CA ALA A 2 28.54 15.62 -17.34
C ALA A 2 28.57 14.09 -17.29
N GLU A 3 29.75 13.53 -17.07
CA GLU A 3 29.98 12.10 -16.90
C GLU A 3 29.12 11.57 -15.75
N SER A 4 28.02 10.89 -16.09
CA SER A 4 27.29 10.06 -15.17
C SER A 4 28.16 8.84 -14.87
N SER A 5 28.98 8.94 -13.83
CA SER A 5 29.56 7.78 -13.15
C SER A 5 28.39 6.82 -12.88
N THR A 6 28.32 5.75 -13.69
CA THR A 6 27.25 4.76 -13.58
C THR A 6 27.56 3.96 -12.33
N GLU A 7 27.18 4.51 -11.18
CA GLU A 7 27.31 3.86 -9.89
C GLU A 7 26.66 2.48 -10.01
N GLU A 8 27.45 1.43 -9.76
CA GLU A 8 26.95 0.08 -9.90
C GLU A 8 25.79 -0.14 -8.92
N LYS A 9 24.67 -0.63 -9.44
CA LYS A 9 23.48 -0.93 -8.64
C LYS A 9 23.75 -2.18 -7.80
N THR A 10 24.32 -1.98 -6.62
CA THR A 10 24.67 -3.08 -5.69
C THR A 10 23.57 -3.37 -4.69
N GLU A 11 22.80 -2.35 -4.29
CA GLU A 11 21.85 -2.43 -3.18
C GLU A 11 20.55 -3.13 -3.57
N LYS A 12 19.95 -3.82 -2.60
CA LYS A 12 18.65 -4.49 -2.79
C LYS A 12 17.54 -3.43 -2.95
N PRO A 13 16.51 -3.68 -3.78
CA PRO A 13 15.37 -2.77 -3.89
C PRO A 13 14.67 -2.61 -2.54
N SER A 14 14.34 -1.37 -2.19
CA SER A 14 13.50 -1.06 -1.03
C SER A 14 12.06 -1.55 -1.24
N SER A 15 11.30 -1.62 -0.14
CA SER A 15 9.87 -1.97 -0.18
C SER A 15 9.05 -0.95 -0.99
N GLN A 16 9.42 0.33 -0.94
CA GLN A 16 8.76 1.39 -1.70
C GLN A 16 9.07 1.28 -3.20
N LYS A 17 10.32 1.00 -3.60
CA LYS A 17 10.67 0.75 -5.01
C LYS A 17 9.93 -0.48 -5.57
N LEU A 18 9.81 -1.56 -4.79
CA LEU A 18 8.99 -2.73 -5.17
C LEU A 18 7.51 -2.39 -5.34
N ARG A 19 6.95 -1.56 -4.43
CA ARG A 19 5.56 -1.12 -4.50
C ARG A 19 5.32 -0.20 -5.69
N GLN A 20 6.26 0.68 -6.01
CA GLN A 20 6.20 1.55 -7.18
C GLN A 20 6.29 0.74 -8.47
N ALA A 21 7.26 -0.17 -8.58
CA ALA A 21 7.37 -1.09 -9.71
C ALA A 21 6.07 -1.89 -9.94
N ARG A 22 5.43 -2.34 -8.85
CA ARG A 22 4.11 -3.00 -8.91
C ARG A 22 3.03 -2.05 -9.42
N LYS A 23 2.95 -0.80 -8.93
CA LYS A 23 1.99 0.22 -9.43
C LYS A 23 2.19 0.50 -10.93
N ASP A 24 3.44 0.55 -11.37
CA ASP A 24 3.81 0.77 -12.77
C ASP A 24 3.63 -0.50 -13.63
N GLY A 25 3.25 -1.63 -13.01
CA GLY A 25 2.99 -2.90 -13.65
C GLY A 25 4.18 -3.69 -14.11
N GLN A 26 5.33 -3.35 -13.56
CA GLN A 26 6.50 -4.17 -13.68
C GLN A 26 6.37 -5.25 -12.61
N ILE A 27 6.02 -6.45 -13.05
CA ILE A 27 5.97 -7.64 -12.20
C ILE A 27 6.83 -8.73 -12.84
N ALA A 28 7.42 -9.58 -12.01
CA ALA A 28 8.08 -10.78 -12.52
C ALA A 28 7.04 -11.64 -13.26
N ARG A 29 7.34 -12.04 -14.49
CA ARG A 29 6.55 -12.98 -15.27
C ARG A 29 7.47 -14.07 -15.79
N SER A 30 7.07 -15.33 -15.59
CA SER A 30 7.70 -16.48 -16.24
C SER A 30 6.86 -16.84 -17.45
N LYS A 31 7.50 -16.95 -18.62
CA LYS A 31 6.82 -17.35 -19.86
C LYS A 31 6.50 -18.84 -19.83
N ASP A 32 7.39 -19.65 -19.26
CA ASP A 32 7.25 -21.11 -19.25
C ASP A 32 6.17 -21.59 -18.30
N MET A 33 5.93 -20.87 -17.20
CA MET A 33 4.94 -21.30 -16.22
C MET A 33 3.51 -21.24 -16.77
N GLY A 34 3.21 -20.24 -17.61
CA GLY A 34 1.94 -20.18 -18.33
C GLY A 34 1.78 -21.34 -19.31
N LEU A 35 2.82 -21.63 -20.09
CA LEU A 35 2.83 -22.75 -21.04
C LEU A 35 2.69 -24.09 -20.32
N ALA A 36 3.46 -24.33 -19.27
CA ALA A 36 3.44 -25.58 -18.51
C ALA A 36 2.08 -25.83 -17.85
N SER A 37 1.49 -24.82 -17.22
CA SER A 37 0.16 -24.94 -16.63
C SER A 37 -0.90 -25.25 -17.69
N THR A 38 -0.90 -24.51 -18.79
CA THR A 38 -1.88 -24.70 -19.88
C THR A 38 -1.74 -26.09 -20.49
N LEU A 39 -0.52 -26.55 -20.74
CA LEU A 39 -0.25 -27.86 -21.31
C LEU A 39 -0.66 -28.99 -20.35
N LEU A 40 -0.31 -28.88 -19.06
CA LEU A 40 -0.67 -29.86 -18.03
C LEU A 40 -2.19 -29.97 -17.86
N VAL A 41 -2.89 -28.84 -17.72
CA VAL A 41 -4.35 -28.85 -17.57
C VAL A 41 -5.02 -29.34 -18.85
N SER A 42 -4.53 -28.96 -20.03
CA SER A 42 -5.05 -29.49 -21.31
C SER A 42 -4.89 -31.00 -21.38
N PHE A 43 -3.73 -31.52 -21.00
CA PHE A 43 -3.48 -32.96 -20.99
C PHE A 43 -4.43 -33.70 -20.05
N ILE A 44 -4.63 -33.20 -18.82
CA ILE A 44 -5.55 -33.79 -17.84
C ILE A 44 -7.00 -33.73 -18.35
N VAL A 45 -7.45 -32.57 -18.82
CA VAL A 45 -8.83 -32.36 -19.31
C VAL A 45 -9.12 -33.28 -20.49
N VAL A 46 -8.24 -33.30 -21.50
CA VAL A 46 -8.46 -34.09 -22.71
C VAL A 46 -8.40 -35.58 -22.41
N SER A 47 -7.42 -36.02 -21.60
CA SER A 47 -7.26 -37.45 -21.29
C SER A 47 -8.43 -38.00 -20.47
N ASN A 48 -8.91 -37.25 -19.46
CA ASN A 48 -10.04 -37.67 -18.63
C ASN A 48 -11.39 -37.53 -19.35
N SER A 49 -11.51 -36.55 -20.24
CA SER A 49 -12.75 -36.31 -21.00
C SER A 49 -12.85 -37.16 -22.27
N PHE A 50 -11.83 -37.94 -22.60
CA PHE A 50 -11.81 -38.76 -23.81
C PHE A 50 -13.00 -39.73 -23.94
N PRO A 51 -13.41 -40.49 -22.90
CA PRO A 51 -14.60 -41.34 -22.96
C PRO A 51 -15.89 -40.53 -23.18
N LEU A 52 -15.99 -39.35 -22.56
CA LEU A 52 -17.09 -38.40 -22.76
C LEU A 52 -17.14 -37.90 -24.21
N TYR A 53 -16.01 -37.54 -24.79
CA TYR A 53 -15.95 -37.09 -26.19
C TYR A 53 -16.34 -38.20 -27.17
N ALA A 54 -15.89 -39.44 -26.92
CA ALA A 54 -16.34 -40.59 -27.71
C ALA A 54 -17.86 -40.79 -27.62
N SER A 55 -18.46 -40.57 -26.44
CA SER A 55 -19.91 -40.64 -26.25
C SER A 55 -20.65 -39.53 -27.00
N PHE A 56 -20.13 -38.29 -26.97
CA PHE A 56 -20.72 -37.15 -27.69
C PHE A 56 -20.69 -37.35 -29.20
N ILE A 57 -19.56 -37.82 -29.74
CA ILE A 57 -19.44 -38.11 -31.17
C ILE A 57 -20.45 -39.21 -31.56
N ARG A 58 -20.54 -40.28 -30.76
CA ARG A 58 -21.52 -41.35 -30.97
C ARG A 58 -22.96 -40.81 -30.96
N GLU A 59 -23.30 -39.95 -30.00
CA GLU A 59 -24.61 -39.29 -29.89
C GLU A 59 -24.91 -38.44 -31.14
N CYS A 60 -23.93 -37.67 -31.64
CA CYS A 60 -24.07 -36.94 -32.91
C CYS A 60 -24.37 -37.86 -34.11
N PHE A 61 -23.69 -39.00 -34.22
CA PHE A 61 -23.95 -39.94 -35.32
C PHE A 61 -25.31 -40.63 -35.22
N ILE A 62 -25.73 -41.02 -34.01
CA ILE A 62 -27.05 -41.62 -33.78
C ILE A 62 -28.15 -40.62 -34.11
N THR A 63 -27.98 -39.35 -33.70
CA THR A 63 -28.98 -38.30 -33.91
C THR A 63 -29.17 -37.97 -35.39
N ILE A 64 -28.10 -37.96 -36.19
CA ILE A 64 -28.22 -37.81 -37.65
C ILE A 64 -29.13 -38.89 -38.25
N HIS A 65 -28.95 -40.14 -37.83
CA HIS A 65 -29.78 -41.24 -38.32
C HIS A 65 -31.23 -41.14 -37.82
N SER A 66 -31.44 -40.88 -36.52
CA SER A 66 -32.78 -40.86 -35.92
C SER A 66 -33.65 -39.70 -36.42
N TYR A 67 -33.07 -38.50 -36.57
CA TYR A 67 -33.78 -37.32 -37.06
C TYR A 67 -33.86 -37.30 -38.60
N GLY A 68 -32.89 -37.89 -39.31
CA GLY A 68 -32.89 -37.97 -40.77
C GLY A 68 -34.07 -38.77 -41.34
N ILE A 69 -34.55 -39.79 -40.61
CA ILE A 69 -35.73 -40.58 -41.00
C ILE A 69 -37.02 -39.74 -40.98
N HIS A 70 -37.08 -38.72 -40.12
CA HIS A 70 -38.27 -37.90 -39.89
C HIS A 70 -38.11 -36.48 -40.45
N VAL A 71 -37.22 -36.25 -41.42
CA VAL A 71 -36.82 -34.89 -41.83
C VAL A 71 -37.98 -34.02 -42.35
N ASN A 72 -39.08 -34.65 -42.77
CA ASN A 72 -40.26 -33.98 -43.32
C ASN A 72 -41.24 -33.50 -42.24
N GLU A 73 -41.10 -33.87 -40.95
CA GLU A 73 -42.02 -33.36 -39.93
C GLU A 73 -41.65 -31.94 -39.47
N PRO A 74 -42.66 -31.08 -39.20
CA PRO A 74 -42.41 -29.72 -38.75
C PRO A 74 -41.67 -29.69 -37.40
N GLY A 75 -40.63 -28.87 -37.29
CA GLY A 75 -39.91 -28.63 -36.03
C GLY A 75 -38.78 -29.62 -35.71
N ILE A 76 -38.65 -30.73 -36.43
CA ILE A 76 -37.59 -31.72 -36.20
C ILE A 76 -36.19 -31.15 -36.40
N LEU A 77 -36.02 -30.29 -37.41
CA LEU A 77 -34.75 -29.59 -37.63
C LEU A 77 -34.36 -28.72 -36.44
N ALA A 78 -35.32 -28.06 -35.78
CA ALA A 78 -35.06 -27.27 -34.59
C ALA A 78 -34.66 -28.13 -33.38
N HIS A 79 -35.29 -29.30 -33.21
CA HIS A 79 -34.92 -30.27 -32.19
C HIS A 79 -33.51 -30.85 -32.42
N PHE A 80 -33.19 -31.21 -33.66
CA PHE A 80 -31.85 -31.65 -34.06
C PHE A 80 -30.80 -30.59 -33.77
N LEU A 81 -31.06 -29.33 -34.13
CA LEU A 81 -30.14 -28.22 -33.89
C LEU A 81 -29.95 -27.96 -32.40
N LYS A 82 -31.04 -27.95 -31.61
CA LYS A 82 -30.97 -27.79 -30.14
C LYS A 82 -30.16 -28.91 -29.49
N HIS A 83 -30.36 -30.15 -29.93
CA HIS A 83 -29.65 -31.31 -29.39
C HIS A 83 -28.14 -31.23 -29.67
N ASN A 84 -27.75 -30.95 -30.93
CA ASN A 84 -26.35 -30.79 -31.30
C ASN A 84 -25.69 -29.56 -30.65
N LEU A 85 -26.45 -28.46 -30.47
CA LEU A 85 -25.97 -27.28 -29.75
C LEU A 85 -25.66 -27.61 -28.28
N LEU A 86 -26.49 -28.45 -27.63
CA LEU A 86 -26.22 -28.92 -26.27
C LEU A 86 -24.97 -29.80 -26.20
N ILE A 87 -24.74 -30.68 -27.18
CA ILE A 87 -23.51 -31.48 -27.25
C ILE A 87 -22.29 -30.57 -27.42
N MET A 88 -22.36 -29.59 -28.33
CA MET A 88 -21.30 -28.60 -28.52
C MET A 88 -21.03 -27.81 -27.23
N LEU A 89 -22.07 -27.39 -26.52
CA LEU A 89 -21.94 -26.67 -25.26
C LEU A 89 -21.27 -27.55 -24.18
N LYS A 90 -21.69 -28.82 -24.04
CA LYS A 90 -21.04 -29.78 -23.14
C LYS A 90 -19.55 -29.89 -23.46
N PHE A 91 -19.18 -30.00 -24.74
CA PHE A 91 -17.78 -30.04 -25.18
C PHE A 91 -17.02 -28.75 -24.78
N ILE A 92 -17.55 -27.57 -25.07
CA ILE A 92 -16.93 -26.28 -24.71
C ILE A 92 -16.75 -26.16 -23.20
N VAL A 93 -17.75 -26.58 -22.41
CA VAL A 93 -17.69 -26.53 -20.95
C VAL A 93 -16.51 -27.33 -20.41
N THR A 94 -16.20 -28.50 -20.99
CA THR A 94 -15.03 -29.28 -20.57
C THR A 94 -13.70 -28.58 -20.82
N LEU A 95 -13.62 -27.64 -21.78
CA LEU A 95 -12.38 -26.92 -22.13
C LEU A 95 -12.14 -25.67 -21.28
N ILE A 96 -13.15 -25.16 -20.56
CA ILE A 96 -13.06 -23.97 -19.70
C ILE A 96 -11.87 -23.99 -18.71
N PRO A 97 -11.51 -25.12 -18.08
CA PRO A 97 -10.37 -25.15 -17.16
C PRO A 97 -9.04 -24.74 -17.80
N ILE A 98 -8.86 -24.91 -19.11
CA ILE A 98 -7.61 -24.61 -19.83
C ILE A 98 -7.28 -23.11 -19.78
N PRO A 99 -8.10 -22.18 -20.30
CA PRO A 99 -7.82 -20.75 -20.21
C PRO A 99 -7.81 -20.23 -18.77
N VAL A 100 -8.62 -20.81 -17.87
CA VAL A 100 -8.60 -20.47 -16.44
C VAL A 100 -7.22 -20.78 -15.84
N SER A 101 -6.64 -21.94 -16.16
CA SER A 101 -5.31 -22.31 -15.69
C SER A 101 -4.23 -21.35 -16.19
N ALA A 102 -4.31 -20.88 -17.44
CA ALA A 102 -3.36 -19.92 -18.00
C ALA A 102 -3.41 -18.57 -17.24
N ILE A 103 -4.61 -18.11 -16.90
CA ILE A 103 -4.82 -16.89 -16.10
C ILE A 103 -4.22 -17.08 -14.71
N LEU A 104 -4.59 -18.16 -14.01
CA LEU A 104 -4.11 -18.46 -12.66
C LEU A 104 -2.58 -18.62 -12.61
N ALA A 105 -2.00 -19.31 -13.60
CA ALA A 105 -0.57 -19.44 -13.73
C ALA A 105 0.09 -18.08 -13.91
N SER A 106 -0.42 -17.21 -14.79
CA SER A 106 0.19 -15.88 -14.99
C SER A 106 0.30 -15.04 -13.69
N MET A 107 -0.51 -15.34 -12.68
CA MET A 107 -0.55 -14.65 -11.39
C MET A 107 0.48 -15.15 -10.37
N VAL A 108 1.04 -16.35 -10.48
CA VAL A 108 1.94 -16.92 -9.43
C VAL A 108 3.25 -16.12 -9.26
N PRO A 109 4.00 -15.73 -10.31
CA PRO A 109 5.32 -15.14 -10.12
C PRO A 109 5.27 -13.67 -9.68
N GLY A 110 4.21 -12.95 -10.07
CA GLY A 110 4.08 -11.48 -9.92
C GLY A 110 2.89 -11.01 -9.09
N GLY A 111 1.90 -11.88 -8.86
CA GLY A 111 0.61 -11.55 -8.25
C GLY A 111 -0.37 -10.92 -9.24
N PHE A 112 -1.55 -10.57 -8.72
CA PHE A 112 -2.56 -9.83 -9.46
C PHE A 112 -2.32 -8.32 -9.36
N VAL A 113 -2.28 -7.62 -10.50
CA VAL A 113 -2.21 -6.15 -10.54
C VAL A 113 -3.09 -5.61 -11.67
N LEU A 114 -4.09 -4.82 -11.30
CA LEU A 114 -4.93 -4.09 -12.24
C LEU A 114 -4.35 -2.69 -12.48
N MET A 115 -4.17 -2.34 -13.75
CA MET A 115 -3.68 -1.02 -14.16
C MET A 115 -4.58 -0.42 -15.24
N PRO A 116 -5.60 0.35 -14.83
CA PRO A 116 -6.49 1.03 -15.77
C PRO A 116 -5.72 1.96 -16.73
N GLN A 117 -4.63 2.57 -16.26
CA GLN A 117 -3.82 3.51 -17.04
C GLN A 117 -3.15 2.87 -18.26
N LYS A 118 -2.90 1.55 -18.24
CA LYS A 118 -2.30 0.84 -19.39
C LYS A 118 -3.31 0.42 -20.47
N LEU A 119 -4.61 0.69 -20.26
CA LEU A 119 -5.64 0.53 -21.30
C LEU A 119 -5.58 1.66 -22.35
N ILE A 120 -4.91 2.78 -22.02
CA ILE A 120 -4.76 3.92 -22.92
C ILE A 120 -3.71 3.58 -24.00
N PRO A 121 -3.99 3.79 -25.30
CA PRO A 121 -3.02 3.56 -26.37
C PRO A 121 -1.79 4.46 -26.19
N ASP A 122 -0.61 3.85 -26.15
CA ASP A 122 0.65 4.56 -26.01
C ASP A 122 1.48 4.42 -27.30
N PHE A 123 1.37 5.44 -28.16
CA PHE A 123 2.05 5.47 -29.47
C PHE A 123 3.59 5.53 -29.35
N SER A 124 4.13 5.89 -28.19
CA SER A 124 5.58 5.93 -27.97
C SER A 124 6.23 4.54 -28.03
N LYS A 125 5.44 3.47 -27.80
CA LYS A 125 5.91 2.07 -27.85
C LYS A 125 6.04 1.50 -29.26
N ILE A 126 5.50 2.18 -30.28
CA ILE A 126 5.50 1.72 -31.68
C ILE A 126 6.79 2.15 -32.41
N ASN A 127 7.65 2.96 -31.81
CA ASN A 127 8.86 3.46 -32.48
C ASN A 127 9.89 2.33 -32.77
N PRO A 128 10.13 1.97 -34.04
CA PRO A 128 10.99 0.83 -34.43
C PRO A 128 12.48 1.04 -34.11
N ILE A 129 12.95 2.29 -34.06
CA ILE A 129 14.36 2.62 -33.77
C ILE A 129 14.72 2.23 -32.33
N SER A 130 13.80 2.45 -31.38
CA SER A 130 13.97 2.03 -29.98
C SER A 130 13.87 0.50 -29.78
N GLY A 131 13.33 -0.21 -30.76
CA GLY A 131 13.21 -1.67 -30.76
C GLY A 131 14.53 -2.36 -31.10
N PHE A 132 15.27 -1.85 -32.09
CA PHE A 132 16.55 -2.42 -32.52
C PHE A 132 17.60 -2.47 -31.41
N GLY A 133 17.74 -1.40 -30.62
CA GLY A 133 18.67 -1.37 -29.48
C GLY A 133 18.32 -2.38 -28.38
N ARG A 134 17.05 -2.81 -28.27
CA ARG A 134 16.65 -3.83 -27.31
C ARG A 134 17.10 -5.23 -27.73
N PHE A 135 17.06 -5.58 -29.02
CA PHE A 135 17.50 -6.90 -29.49
C PHE A 135 18.95 -7.25 -29.11
N PHE A 136 19.84 -6.26 -29.04
CA PHE A 136 21.24 -6.44 -28.68
C PHE A 136 21.55 -6.27 -27.18
N SER A 137 20.52 -6.19 -26.33
CA SER A 137 20.77 -6.12 -24.88
C SER A 137 21.26 -7.48 -24.36
N ALA A 138 22.17 -7.44 -23.37
CA ALA A 138 22.66 -8.65 -22.71
C ALA A 138 21.52 -9.51 -22.13
N GLU A 139 20.40 -8.90 -21.78
CA GLU A 139 19.23 -9.59 -21.29
C GLU A 139 18.52 -10.41 -22.39
N HIS A 140 18.35 -9.82 -23.58
CA HIS A 140 17.75 -10.51 -24.72
C HIS A 140 18.62 -11.69 -25.19
N LEU A 141 19.95 -11.56 -25.15
CA LEU A 141 20.87 -12.66 -25.46
C LEU A 141 20.71 -13.84 -24.50
N VAL A 142 20.64 -13.58 -23.19
CA VAL A 142 20.40 -14.62 -22.17
C VAL A 142 19.06 -15.30 -22.38
N GLU A 143 18.00 -14.54 -22.68
CA GLU A 143 16.67 -15.11 -22.92
C GLU A 143 16.63 -15.98 -24.19
N THR A 144 17.25 -15.52 -25.28
CA THR A 144 17.38 -16.30 -26.52
C THR A 144 18.18 -17.59 -26.28
N GLY A 145 19.31 -17.52 -25.57
CA GLY A 145 20.10 -18.70 -25.21
C GLY A 145 19.29 -19.74 -24.44
N LYS A 146 18.47 -19.31 -23.47
CA LYS A 146 17.55 -20.22 -22.76
C LYS A 146 16.54 -20.87 -23.70
N MET A 147 15.98 -20.13 -24.67
CA MET A 147 15.01 -20.66 -25.62
C MET A 147 15.63 -21.70 -26.57
N VAL A 148 16.84 -21.42 -27.08
CA VAL A 148 17.57 -22.37 -27.93
C VAL A 148 17.89 -23.66 -27.16
N LEU A 149 18.37 -23.54 -25.92
CA LEU A 149 18.65 -24.71 -25.08
C LEU A 149 17.39 -25.56 -24.87
N LYS A 150 16.25 -24.95 -24.54
CA LYS A 150 14.97 -25.67 -24.39
C LYS A 150 14.55 -26.35 -25.69
N ALA A 151 14.68 -25.66 -26.82
CA ALA A 151 14.34 -26.22 -28.13
C ALA A 151 15.18 -27.47 -28.43
N LEU A 152 16.49 -27.45 -28.14
CA LEU A 152 17.36 -28.62 -28.28
C LEU A 152 16.93 -29.78 -27.37
N VAL A 153 16.59 -29.49 -26.11
CA VAL A 153 16.11 -30.51 -25.16
C VAL A 153 14.78 -31.12 -25.64
N VAL A 154 13.85 -30.30 -26.14
CA VAL A 154 12.58 -30.77 -26.71
C VAL A 154 12.83 -31.62 -27.97
N LEU A 155 13.72 -31.18 -28.86
CA LEU A 155 14.10 -31.94 -30.06
C LEU A 155 14.71 -33.29 -29.70
N LEU A 156 15.60 -33.32 -28.70
CA LEU A 156 16.20 -34.55 -28.20
C LEU A 156 15.14 -35.50 -27.64
N LEU A 157 14.19 -34.98 -26.85
CA LEU A 157 13.09 -35.78 -26.31
C LEU A 157 12.19 -36.34 -27.41
N ILE A 158 11.86 -35.55 -28.44
CA ILE A 158 11.13 -36.03 -29.63
C ILE A 158 11.91 -37.15 -30.29
N TRP A 159 13.19 -36.93 -30.57
CA TRP A 159 14.03 -37.89 -31.27
C TRP A 159 14.14 -39.21 -30.50
N LEU A 160 14.39 -39.14 -29.18
CA LEU A 160 14.41 -40.31 -28.30
C LEU A 160 13.05 -41.03 -28.28
N SER A 161 11.96 -40.28 -28.16
CA SER A 161 10.60 -40.84 -28.11
C SER A 161 10.22 -41.55 -29.41
N VAL A 162 10.55 -40.96 -30.56
CA VAL A 162 10.30 -41.58 -31.87
C VAL A 162 11.18 -42.82 -32.03
N ARG A 163 12.48 -42.73 -31.72
CA ARG A 163 13.40 -43.86 -31.84
C ARG A 163 13.01 -45.04 -30.95
N SER A 164 12.64 -44.78 -29.70
CA SER A 164 12.25 -45.83 -28.74
C SER A 164 10.92 -46.49 -29.12
N ASN A 165 9.99 -45.72 -29.69
CA ASN A 165 8.66 -46.19 -30.04
C ASN A 165 8.53 -46.59 -31.52
N PHE A 166 9.59 -46.48 -32.32
CA PHE A 166 9.55 -46.68 -33.78
C PHE A 166 8.96 -48.04 -34.18
N VAL A 167 9.44 -49.12 -33.54
CA VAL A 167 8.95 -50.48 -33.78
C VAL A 167 7.48 -50.62 -33.37
N ALA A 168 7.08 -49.99 -32.25
CA ALA A 168 5.70 -50.02 -31.79
C ALA A 168 4.77 -49.24 -32.74
N PHE A 169 5.23 -48.15 -33.34
CA PHE A 169 4.48 -47.43 -34.37
C PHE A 169 4.27 -48.27 -35.63
N LEU A 170 5.31 -48.98 -36.11
CA LEU A 170 5.17 -49.87 -37.26
C LEU A 170 4.18 -50.99 -37.00
N ARG A 171 4.19 -51.58 -35.79
CA ARG A 171 3.25 -52.66 -35.41
C ARG A 171 1.78 -52.25 -35.41
N LEU A 172 1.46 -50.96 -35.32
CA LEU A 172 0.07 -50.48 -35.37
C LEU A 172 -0.61 -50.82 -36.70
N GLN A 173 0.15 -50.89 -37.79
CA GLN A 173 -0.40 -51.19 -39.13
C GLN A 173 -0.89 -52.64 -39.25
N ASP A 174 -0.32 -53.55 -38.45
CA ASP A 174 -0.62 -54.98 -38.50
C ASP A 174 -1.79 -55.37 -37.57
N MET A 175 -2.32 -54.40 -36.81
CA MET A 175 -3.36 -54.61 -35.80
C MET A 175 -4.76 -54.33 -36.35
N SER A 176 -5.78 -54.98 -35.77
CA SER A 176 -7.18 -54.61 -36.02
C SER A 176 -7.44 -53.16 -35.60
N PHE A 177 -8.34 -52.47 -36.32
CA PHE A 177 -8.58 -51.03 -36.15
C PHE A 177 -8.81 -50.61 -34.69
N GLN A 178 -9.65 -51.34 -33.94
CA GLN A 178 -9.93 -51.01 -32.53
C GLN A 178 -8.68 -51.11 -31.64
N HIS A 179 -7.87 -52.15 -31.84
CA HIS A 179 -6.63 -52.35 -31.08
C HIS A 179 -5.57 -51.31 -31.48
N ALA A 180 -5.45 -51.01 -32.78
CA ALA A 180 -4.53 -49.99 -33.29
C ALA A 180 -4.85 -48.62 -32.68
N VAL A 181 -6.13 -48.23 -32.62
CA VAL A 181 -6.56 -46.97 -32.01
C VAL A 181 -6.25 -46.94 -30.51
N GLY A 182 -6.61 -48.00 -29.77
CA GLY A 182 -6.35 -48.07 -28.33
C GLY A 182 -4.86 -47.99 -27.99
N GLN A 183 -4.04 -48.78 -28.70
CA GLN A 183 -2.59 -48.77 -28.50
C GLN A 183 -1.96 -47.44 -28.95
N GLY A 184 -2.38 -46.89 -30.09
CA GLY A 184 -1.93 -45.58 -30.57
C GLY A 184 -2.22 -44.46 -29.57
N LEU A 185 -3.41 -44.44 -28.97
CA LEU A 185 -3.75 -43.48 -27.91
C LEU A 185 -2.92 -43.68 -26.64
N SER A 186 -2.66 -44.91 -26.23
CA SER A 186 -1.81 -45.20 -25.07
C SER A 186 -0.36 -44.71 -25.27
N MET A 187 0.17 -44.87 -26.49
CA MET A 187 1.49 -44.35 -26.87
C MET A 187 1.49 -42.82 -26.89
N TYR A 188 0.47 -42.20 -27.49
CA TYR A 188 0.30 -40.74 -27.48
C TYR A 188 0.26 -40.21 -26.04
N HIS A 189 -0.53 -40.83 -25.17
CA HIS A 189 -0.65 -40.45 -23.76
C HIS A 189 0.69 -40.52 -23.03
N SER A 190 1.45 -41.60 -23.22
CA SER A 190 2.77 -41.80 -22.59
C SER A 190 3.79 -40.78 -23.08
N ILE A 191 3.81 -40.50 -24.39
CA ILE A 191 4.69 -39.49 -24.97
C ILE A 191 4.31 -38.10 -24.45
N MET A 192 3.03 -37.71 -24.53
CA MET A 192 2.56 -36.41 -24.05
C MET A 192 2.83 -36.20 -22.56
N LEU A 193 2.70 -37.23 -21.73
CA LEU A 193 3.05 -37.15 -20.32
C LEU A 193 4.51 -36.74 -20.12
N ASN A 194 5.44 -37.33 -20.89
CA ASN A 194 6.86 -36.95 -20.84
C ASN A 194 7.09 -35.49 -21.25
N PHE A 195 6.36 -34.99 -22.26
CA PHE A 195 6.39 -33.57 -22.63
C PHE A 195 5.87 -32.68 -21.51
N VAL A 196 4.73 -33.02 -20.91
CA VAL A 196 4.15 -32.26 -19.80
C VAL A 196 5.15 -32.16 -18.65
N ILE A 197 5.77 -33.29 -18.27
CA ILE A 197 6.81 -33.31 -17.22
C ILE A 197 7.99 -32.40 -17.59
N LEU A 198 8.46 -32.44 -18.84
CA LEU A 198 9.55 -31.57 -19.30
C LEU A 198 9.20 -30.08 -19.20
N PHE A 199 8.00 -29.69 -19.64
CA PHE A 199 7.57 -28.28 -19.58
C PHE A 199 7.34 -27.82 -18.13
N VAL A 200 6.81 -28.69 -17.27
CA VAL A 200 6.71 -28.42 -15.83
C VAL A 200 8.11 -28.21 -15.23
N PHE A 201 9.09 -29.03 -15.62
CA PHE A 201 10.48 -28.84 -15.22
C PHE A 201 11.04 -27.49 -15.68
N PHE A 202 10.82 -27.10 -16.94
CA PHE A 202 11.22 -25.77 -17.42
C PHE A 202 10.59 -24.63 -16.62
N ALA A 203 9.31 -24.75 -16.29
CA ALA A 203 8.62 -23.75 -15.46
C ALA A 203 9.21 -23.66 -14.05
N ILE A 204 9.49 -24.79 -13.40
CA ILE A 204 10.10 -24.82 -12.06
C ILE A 204 11.47 -24.12 -12.04
N VAL A 205 12.26 -24.28 -13.10
CA VAL A 205 13.57 -23.62 -13.24
C VAL A 205 13.44 -22.15 -13.63
N ASP A 206 12.51 -21.80 -14.52
CA ASP A 206 12.38 -20.43 -15.04
C ASP A 206 11.77 -19.45 -14.02
N VAL A 207 10.84 -19.89 -13.16
CA VAL A 207 10.23 -19.03 -12.12
C VAL A 207 11.25 -18.36 -11.19
N PRO A 208 12.18 -19.08 -10.52
CA PRO A 208 13.19 -18.46 -9.67
C PRO A 208 14.18 -17.60 -10.45
N LEU A 209 14.52 -17.98 -11.69
CA LEU A 209 15.38 -17.17 -12.56
C LEU A 209 14.70 -15.86 -12.95
N ALA A 210 13.43 -15.90 -13.36
CA ALA A 210 12.63 -14.72 -13.69
C ALA A 210 12.50 -13.78 -12.48
N LYS A 211 12.28 -14.33 -11.28
CA LYS A 211 12.24 -13.55 -10.03
C LYS A 211 13.60 -12.90 -9.73
N LYS A 212 14.70 -13.64 -9.84
CA LYS A 212 16.06 -13.10 -9.64
C LYS A 212 16.40 -12.01 -10.66
N MET A 213 16.09 -12.20 -11.94
CA MET A 213 16.32 -11.20 -12.98
C MET A 213 15.48 -9.94 -12.73
N PHE A 214 14.21 -10.10 -12.35
CA PHE A 214 13.34 -8.99 -11.99
C PHE A 214 13.89 -8.19 -10.79
N THR A 215 14.30 -8.87 -9.71
CA THR A 215 14.92 -8.19 -8.56
C THR A 215 16.25 -7.52 -8.95
N LYS A 216 17.04 -8.12 -9.84
CA LYS A 216 18.30 -7.53 -10.34
C LYS A 216 18.05 -6.22 -11.07
N LYS A 217 16.98 -6.11 -11.86
CA LYS A 217 16.59 -4.86 -12.53
C LYS A 217 16.20 -3.74 -11.57
N LEU A 218 15.61 -4.11 -10.43
CA LEU A 218 15.13 -3.15 -9.44
C LEU A 218 16.21 -2.72 -8.43
N LYS A 219 17.44 -3.26 -8.51
CA LYS A 219 18.53 -2.84 -7.64
C LYS A 219 18.71 -1.33 -7.61
N MET A 220 19.25 -0.84 -6.51
CA MET A 220 19.43 0.58 -6.22
C MET A 220 20.91 0.89 -6.10
N THR A 221 21.29 2.13 -6.37
CA THR A 221 22.60 2.64 -5.97
C THR A 221 22.55 3.07 -4.50
N LYS A 222 23.72 3.22 -3.86
CA LYS A 222 23.77 3.71 -2.48
C LYS A 222 23.18 5.11 -2.35
N GLN A 223 23.37 5.95 -3.37
CA GLN A 223 22.77 7.28 -3.41
C GLN A 223 21.24 7.22 -3.52
N GLU A 224 20.68 6.37 -4.40
CA GLU A 224 19.23 6.18 -4.52
C GLU A 224 18.60 5.78 -3.17
N VAL A 225 19.22 4.84 -2.44
CA VAL A 225 18.74 4.39 -1.12
C VAL A 225 18.74 5.53 -0.12
N LYS A 226 19.83 6.32 -0.08
CA LYS A 226 19.96 7.47 0.83
C LYS A 226 18.92 8.56 0.54
N GLU A 227 18.65 8.82 -0.73
CA GLU A 227 17.63 9.78 -1.16
C GLU A 227 16.22 9.31 -0.79
N GLU A 228 15.93 8.01 -0.95
CA GLU A 228 14.64 7.43 -0.57
C GLU A 228 14.40 7.53 0.96
N HIS A 229 15.42 7.23 1.77
CA HIS A 229 15.36 7.45 3.22
C HIS A 229 15.10 8.92 3.58
N LYS A 230 15.79 9.85 2.91
CA LYS A 230 15.61 11.29 3.12
C LYS A 230 14.19 11.77 2.76
N ASN A 231 13.61 11.19 1.71
CA ASN A 231 12.24 11.50 1.27
C ASN A 231 11.18 10.93 2.22
N GLN A 232 11.40 9.74 2.81
CA GLN A 232 10.49 9.14 3.78
C GLN A 232 10.49 9.86 5.13
N GLU A 233 11.67 10.18 5.67
CA GLU A 233 11.77 10.82 6.99
C GLU A 233 11.50 12.33 6.96
N GLY A 234 11.47 12.92 5.76
CA GLY A 234 11.36 14.35 5.53
C GLY A 234 12.66 15.08 5.87
N LYS A 235 12.96 16.18 5.16
CA LYS A 235 14.18 16.95 5.43
C LYS A 235 14.15 17.51 6.87
N PRO A 236 15.22 17.33 7.66
CA PRO A 236 15.28 17.86 9.03
C PRO A 236 15.05 19.38 9.09
N GLU A 237 15.50 20.09 8.05
CA GLU A 237 15.25 21.52 7.83
C GLU A 237 13.75 21.86 7.76
N VAL A 238 12.96 21.03 7.09
CA VAL A 238 11.51 21.23 6.95
C VAL A 238 10.82 21.00 8.30
N LYS A 239 11.19 19.94 9.03
CA LYS A 239 10.70 19.71 10.40
C LYS A 239 11.06 20.87 11.35
N ALA A 240 12.28 21.41 11.24
CA ALA A 240 12.71 22.57 12.02
C ALA A 240 11.92 23.84 11.65
N LYS A 241 11.69 24.09 10.35
CA LYS A 241 10.91 25.23 9.85
C LYS A 241 9.46 25.18 10.32
N ILE A 242 8.81 24.01 10.26
CA ILE A 242 7.44 23.81 10.76
C ILE A 242 7.37 24.14 12.26
N ARG A 243 8.30 23.63 13.06
CA ARG A 243 8.35 23.93 14.51
C ARG A 243 8.54 25.42 14.79
N ARG A 244 9.40 26.11 14.03
CA ARG A 244 9.58 27.57 14.16
C ARG A 244 8.30 28.34 13.83
N LEU A 245 7.61 27.95 12.75
CA LEU A 245 6.36 28.60 12.33
C LEU A 245 5.24 28.40 13.36
N GLN A 246 5.11 27.19 13.92
CA GLN A 246 4.17 26.89 15.00
C GLN A 246 4.41 27.77 16.24
N ARG A 247 5.67 27.94 16.66
CA ARG A 247 6.03 28.83 17.78
C ARG A 247 5.66 30.29 17.48
N GLN A 248 5.95 30.79 16.28
CA GLN A 248 5.61 32.15 15.87
C GLN A 248 4.09 32.41 15.89
N MET A 249 3.29 31.45 15.40
CA MET A 249 1.83 31.56 15.45
C MET A 249 1.30 31.59 16.89
N ALA A 250 1.83 30.73 17.77
CA ALA A 250 1.46 30.72 19.19
C ALA A 250 1.79 32.04 19.89
N MET A 251 2.99 32.60 19.66
CA MET A 251 3.37 33.92 20.16
C MET A 251 2.48 35.05 19.60
N GLY A 252 2.10 34.96 18.32
CA GLY A 252 1.17 35.90 17.70
C GLY A 252 -0.22 35.90 18.35
N GLN A 253 -0.73 34.72 18.74
CA GLN A 253 -1.99 34.62 19.49
C GLN A 253 -1.88 35.23 20.89
N ILE A 254 -0.78 34.97 21.60
CA ILE A 254 -0.52 35.56 22.93
C ILE A 254 -0.54 37.10 22.85
N ARG A 255 0.14 37.70 21.88
CA ARG A 255 0.11 39.18 21.68
C ARG A 255 -1.28 39.75 21.47
N LYS A 256 -2.19 39.00 20.83
CA LYS A 256 -3.57 39.46 20.58
C LYS A 256 -4.48 39.31 21.80
N VAL A 257 -4.23 38.31 22.62
CA VAL A 257 -5.18 37.87 23.66
C VAL A 257 -4.80 38.40 25.05
N VAL A 258 -3.51 38.49 25.37
CA VAL A 258 -3.02 38.98 26.67
C VAL A 258 -3.42 40.44 26.98
N PRO A 259 -3.47 41.38 26.02
CA PRO A 259 -3.93 42.75 26.30
C PRO A 259 -5.38 42.82 26.82
N ASN A 260 -6.18 41.78 26.59
CA ASN A 260 -7.56 41.69 27.08
C ASN A 260 -7.67 40.95 28.43
N ALA A 261 -6.55 40.60 29.07
CA ALA A 261 -6.53 39.94 30.37
C ALA A 261 -6.68 40.97 31.50
N ASP A 262 -7.30 40.57 32.61
CA ASP A 262 -7.45 41.43 33.78
C ASP A 262 -6.23 41.37 34.71
N VAL A 263 -5.56 40.20 34.73
CA VAL A 263 -4.36 39.97 35.54
C VAL A 263 -3.50 38.85 34.94
N VAL A 264 -2.18 38.96 35.08
CA VAL A 264 -1.25 37.87 34.82
C VAL A 264 -0.64 37.37 36.13
N VAL A 265 -0.85 36.10 36.45
CA VAL A 265 -0.28 35.46 37.65
C VAL A 265 0.97 34.69 37.25
N THR A 266 2.06 34.91 37.96
CA THR A 266 3.38 34.36 37.61
C THR A 266 4.02 33.57 38.74
N ASN A 267 4.80 32.57 38.33
CA ASN A 267 5.89 31.97 39.10
C ASN A 267 7.20 32.48 38.45
N PRO A 268 8.05 33.24 39.17
CA PRO A 268 9.12 34.07 38.62
C PRO A 268 9.93 33.49 37.46
N THR A 269 10.22 32.19 37.46
CA THR A 269 11.10 31.56 36.46
C THR A 269 10.43 30.48 35.60
N HIS A 270 9.18 30.07 35.88
CA HIS A 270 8.64 28.84 35.28
C HIS A 270 7.25 28.93 34.68
N PHE A 271 6.33 29.73 35.23
CA PHE A 271 4.93 29.72 34.78
C PHE A 271 4.37 31.14 34.70
N ALA A 272 3.59 31.41 33.65
CA ALA A 272 2.74 32.58 33.58
C ALA A 272 1.36 32.19 33.06
N VAL A 273 0.33 32.70 33.73
CA VAL A 273 -1.07 32.48 33.37
C VAL A 273 -1.80 33.81 33.34
N ALA A 274 -2.36 34.17 32.19
CA ALA A 274 -3.21 35.33 32.01
C ALA A 274 -4.68 34.93 32.23
N LEU A 275 -5.38 35.67 33.08
CA LEU A 275 -6.76 35.43 33.46
C LEU A 275 -7.64 36.60 33.02
N LYS A 276 -8.85 36.28 32.56
CA LYS A 276 -9.91 37.26 32.30
C LYS A 276 -11.16 36.88 33.07
N TYR A 277 -11.81 37.86 33.66
CA TYR A 277 -13.12 37.77 34.28
C TYR A 277 -14.11 38.64 33.51
N ASP A 278 -15.10 38.00 32.92
CA ASP A 278 -16.07 38.63 32.03
C ASP A 278 -17.45 38.04 32.35
N GLN A 279 -18.28 38.83 33.04
CA GLN A 279 -19.57 38.37 33.57
C GLN A 279 -20.56 38.00 32.46
N ASP A 280 -20.41 38.61 31.28
CA ASP A 280 -21.26 38.32 30.12
C ASP A 280 -20.87 37.01 29.44
N ARG A 281 -19.63 36.54 29.65
CA ARG A 281 -19.06 35.39 28.94
C ARG A 281 -18.95 34.13 29.81
N ALA A 282 -18.70 34.27 31.11
CA ALA A 282 -18.49 33.14 32.00
C ALA A 282 -18.85 33.45 33.45
N GLN A 283 -19.39 32.46 34.16
CA GLN A 283 -19.70 32.54 35.59
C GLN A 283 -18.44 32.59 36.48
N ALA A 284 -17.28 32.28 35.92
CA ALA A 284 -16.00 32.28 36.62
C ALA A 284 -14.85 32.78 35.71
N PRO A 285 -13.76 33.30 36.29
CA PRO A 285 -12.58 33.67 35.52
C PRO A 285 -12.06 32.52 34.67
N PHE A 286 -11.60 32.82 33.46
CA PHE A 286 -11.06 31.83 32.53
C PHE A 286 -9.65 32.21 32.08
N VAL A 287 -8.88 31.20 31.69
CA VAL A 287 -7.49 31.38 31.24
C VAL A 287 -7.48 31.85 29.80
N VAL A 288 -6.86 32.99 29.52
CA VAL A 288 -6.77 33.54 28.15
C VAL A 288 -5.43 33.23 27.48
N ALA A 289 -4.37 33.07 28.26
CA ALA A 289 -3.09 32.54 27.82
C ALA A 289 -2.37 31.85 28.97
N LYS A 290 -1.61 30.78 28.71
CA LYS A 290 -0.70 30.18 29.68
C LYS A 290 0.56 29.66 29.00
N GLY A 291 1.67 29.66 29.70
CA GLY A 291 2.96 29.20 29.16
C GLY A 291 3.96 28.86 30.25
N THR A 292 5.01 28.14 29.85
CA THR A 292 6.19 27.83 30.65
C THR A 292 7.43 28.49 30.07
N ASP A 293 8.42 28.71 30.92
CA ASP A 293 9.78 29.16 30.56
C ASP A 293 9.79 30.33 29.56
N GLU A 294 10.29 30.14 28.33
CA GLU A 294 10.33 31.17 27.28
C GLU A 294 8.95 31.80 27.00
N VAL A 295 7.89 30.97 26.97
CA VAL A 295 6.52 31.45 26.72
C VAL A 295 6.01 32.23 27.93
N ALA A 296 6.38 31.83 29.15
CA ALA A 296 6.02 32.55 30.36
C ALA A 296 6.67 33.94 30.41
N LEU A 297 7.96 34.04 30.03
CA LEU A 297 8.66 35.31 29.91
C LEU A 297 8.00 36.21 28.85
N PHE A 298 7.61 35.63 27.72
CA PHE A 298 6.92 36.38 26.67
C PHE A 298 5.55 36.89 27.10
N ILE A 299 4.75 36.10 27.83
CA ILE A 299 3.46 36.55 28.37
C ILE A 299 3.67 37.74 29.32
N ARG A 300 4.69 37.69 30.19
CA ARG A 300 5.04 38.78 31.10
C ARG A 300 5.45 40.04 30.35
N GLN A 301 6.27 39.89 29.32
CA GLN A 301 6.69 41.00 28.48
C GLN A 301 5.47 41.68 27.83
N VAL A 302 4.58 40.90 27.21
CA VAL A 302 3.36 41.44 26.58
C VAL A 302 2.44 42.09 27.62
N ALA A 303 2.31 41.52 28.81
CA ALA A 303 1.53 42.10 29.90
C ALA A 303 2.07 43.48 30.31
N ASN A 304 3.39 43.59 30.51
CA ASN A 304 4.05 44.86 30.82
C ASN A 304 3.93 45.88 29.69
N GLU A 305 4.02 45.45 28.42
CA GLU A 305 3.85 46.31 27.24
C GLU A 305 2.43 46.90 27.12
N ASN A 306 1.42 46.27 27.75
CA ASN A 306 0.01 46.67 27.66
C ASN A 306 -0.58 47.08 29.03
N ASP A 307 0.27 47.43 30.00
CA ASP A 307 -0.13 47.86 31.35
C ASP A 307 -1.05 46.88 32.10
N ILE A 308 -0.91 45.58 31.84
CA ILE A 308 -1.62 44.52 32.56
C ILE A 308 -0.83 44.15 33.82
N GLU A 309 -1.50 44.14 34.96
CA GLU A 309 -0.85 43.91 36.25
C GLU A 309 -0.29 42.47 36.33
N VAL A 310 1.01 42.38 36.63
CA VAL A 310 1.70 41.10 36.82
C VAL A 310 1.85 40.83 38.32
N VAL A 311 1.12 39.82 38.79
CA VAL A 311 1.11 39.43 40.20
C VAL A 311 1.94 38.17 40.41
N GLU A 312 2.92 38.25 41.30
CA GLU A 312 3.73 37.10 41.68
C GLU A 312 3.00 36.26 42.74
N PHE A 313 2.54 35.08 42.33
CA PHE A 313 1.92 34.10 43.22
C PHE A 313 2.26 32.68 42.72
N PRO A 314 3.45 32.15 43.08
CA PRO A 314 3.98 30.93 42.48
C PRO A 314 3.06 29.71 42.63
N ARG A 315 2.48 29.51 43.82
CA ARG A 315 1.57 28.38 44.11
C ARG A 315 0.31 28.44 43.24
N LEU A 316 -0.29 29.62 43.11
CA LEU A 316 -1.49 29.82 42.31
C LEU A 316 -1.21 29.69 40.81
N ALA A 317 -0.13 30.31 40.31
CA ALA A 317 0.25 30.24 38.90
C ALA A 317 0.42 28.77 38.44
N ARG A 318 1.07 27.96 39.27
CA ARG A 318 1.27 26.53 39.00
C ARG A 318 -0.03 25.74 39.04
N SER A 319 -0.85 25.93 40.08
CA SER A 319 -2.14 25.25 40.19
C SER A 319 -3.00 25.53 38.96
N VAL A 320 -3.17 26.80 38.57
CA VAL A 320 -3.97 27.16 37.39
C VAL A 320 -3.36 26.60 36.10
N TYR A 321 -2.03 26.61 35.95
CA TYR A 321 -1.38 26.07 34.76
C TYR A 321 -1.70 24.58 34.52
N TYR A 322 -1.70 23.76 35.58
CA TYR A 322 -1.95 22.32 35.45
C TYR A 322 -3.43 21.95 35.44
N THR A 323 -4.29 22.72 36.12
CA THR A 323 -5.72 22.38 36.24
C THR A 323 -6.58 22.91 35.09
N THR A 324 -6.13 23.94 34.37
CA THR A 324 -7.00 24.69 33.45
C THR A 324 -6.35 24.92 32.09
N GLN A 325 -7.06 24.64 30.99
CA GLN A 325 -6.61 24.91 29.62
C GLN A 325 -6.93 26.36 29.17
N VAL A 326 -6.35 26.80 28.05
CA VAL A 326 -6.67 28.11 27.46
C VAL A 326 -8.14 28.11 27.01
N ASN A 327 -8.85 29.21 27.24
CA ASN A 327 -10.29 29.40 27.08
C ASN A 327 -11.18 28.52 27.98
N GLN A 328 -10.62 27.94 29.03
CA GLN A 328 -11.37 27.15 30.02
C GLN A 328 -11.54 27.94 31.32
N GLN A 329 -12.71 27.81 31.95
CA GLN A 329 -12.97 28.35 33.28
C GLN A 329 -12.10 27.63 34.31
N VAL A 330 -11.63 28.39 35.30
CA VAL A 330 -10.86 27.82 36.40
C VAL A 330 -11.74 26.92 37.27
N PRO A 331 -11.17 25.91 37.96
CA PRO A 331 -11.95 25.04 38.84
C PRO A 331 -12.37 25.78 40.13
N PHE A 332 -13.51 25.38 40.71
CA PHE A 332 -14.11 26.07 41.87
C PHE A 332 -13.17 26.18 43.07
N GLN A 333 -12.27 25.20 43.25
CA GLN A 333 -11.26 25.16 44.30
C GLN A 333 -10.30 26.35 44.26
N LEU A 334 -10.12 26.98 43.09
CA LEU A 334 -9.23 28.13 42.90
C LEU A 334 -9.96 29.47 42.93
N TYR A 335 -11.30 29.50 43.02
CA TYR A 335 -12.09 30.73 42.95
C TYR A 335 -11.71 31.74 44.03
N ARG A 336 -11.56 31.27 45.27
CA ARG A 336 -11.21 32.14 46.39
C ARG A 336 -9.85 32.81 46.18
N ALA A 337 -8.84 32.04 45.78
CA ALA A 337 -7.50 32.55 45.54
C ALA A 337 -7.45 33.54 44.36
N ILE A 338 -8.18 33.24 43.28
CA ILE A 338 -8.26 34.11 42.11
C ILE A 338 -9.05 35.39 42.41
N ALA A 339 -10.16 35.29 43.15
CA ALA A 339 -10.93 36.45 43.59
C ALA A 339 -10.08 37.41 44.42
N HIS A 340 -9.27 36.90 45.36
CA HIS A 340 -8.32 37.72 46.11
C HIS A 340 -7.31 38.43 45.22
N VAL A 341 -6.79 37.77 44.18
CA VAL A 341 -5.86 38.39 43.23
C VAL A 341 -6.56 39.47 42.40
N LEU A 342 -7.77 39.22 41.89
CA LEU A 342 -8.54 40.22 41.14
C LEU A 342 -8.92 41.42 42.01
N THR A 343 -9.37 41.19 43.25
CA THR A 343 -9.66 42.27 44.21
C THR A 343 -8.41 43.08 44.53
N TYR A 344 -7.26 42.43 44.69
CA TYR A 344 -5.98 43.11 44.89
C TYR A 344 -5.62 44.02 43.71
N VAL A 345 -5.77 43.53 42.47
CA VAL A 345 -5.53 44.34 41.27
C VAL A 345 -6.49 45.53 41.19
N LEU A 346 -7.76 45.35 41.52
CA LEU A 346 -8.73 46.44 41.60
C LEU A 346 -8.36 47.49 42.66
N GLN A 347 -7.99 47.05 43.87
CA GLN A 347 -7.51 47.95 44.93
C GLN A 347 -6.23 48.69 44.51
N LEU A 348 -5.34 48.03 43.77
CA LEU A 348 -4.11 48.65 43.27
C LEU A 348 -4.41 49.74 42.24
N LYS A 349 -5.39 49.51 41.36
CA LYS A 349 -5.91 50.54 40.44
C LYS A 349 -6.49 51.74 41.20
N HIS A 350 -7.29 51.51 42.25
CA HIS A 350 -7.85 52.58 43.08
C HIS A 350 -6.80 53.34 43.91
N TRP A 351 -5.75 52.65 44.40
CA TRP A 351 -4.61 53.30 45.05
C TRP A 351 -3.83 54.20 44.08
N ARG A 352 -3.56 53.74 42.85
CA ARG A 352 -2.92 54.57 41.81
C ARG A 352 -3.77 55.81 41.46
N ALA A 353 -5.09 55.73 41.59
CA ALA A 353 -6.02 56.84 41.42
C ALA A 353 -6.15 57.75 42.67
N GLY A 354 -5.38 57.50 43.75
CA GLY A 354 -5.31 58.35 44.95
C GLY A 354 -6.47 58.16 45.94
N SER A 355 -7.33 57.14 45.75
CA SER A 355 -8.58 57.01 46.53
C SER A 355 -8.45 56.15 47.80
N GLN A 356 -7.40 55.34 47.95
CA GLN A 356 -7.22 54.40 49.08
C GLN A 356 -5.74 54.13 49.38
N PRO A 357 -5.38 53.64 50.59
CA PRO A 357 -4.01 53.23 50.92
C PRO A 357 -3.53 52.00 50.11
N ARG A 358 -2.20 51.85 49.98
CA ARG A 358 -1.58 50.79 49.16
C ARG A 358 -1.99 49.40 49.68
N PRO A 359 -2.65 48.55 48.86
CA PRO A 359 -3.04 47.22 49.29
C PRO A 359 -1.83 46.29 49.40
N GLN A 360 -1.93 45.30 50.29
CA GLN A 360 -0.98 44.19 50.38
C GLN A 360 -1.68 42.88 49.99
N LEU A 361 -1.07 42.14 49.07
CA LEU A 361 -1.59 40.84 48.66
C LEU A 361 -1.25 39.78 49.70
N ASN A 362 -2.26 39.12 50.26
CA ASN A 362 -2.05 37.94 51.09
C ASN A 362 -1.64 36.73 50.21
N ARG A 363 -0.35 36.39 50.22
CA ARG A 363 0.21 35.26 49.45
C ARG A 363 0.03 33.90 50.13
N TYR A 364 -0.47 33.87 51.37
CA TYR A 364 -0.61 32.66 52.20
C TYR A 364 -2.02 32.06 52.22
N ILE A 365 -2.85 32.40 51.23
CA ILE A 365 -4.20 31.83 51.11
C ILE A 365 -4.10 30.31 50.93
N THR A 366 -4.85 29.57 51.74
CA THR A 366 -4.93 28.10 51.66
C THR A 366 -5.50 27.67 50.31
N ILE A 367 -4.67 27.09 49.47
CA ILE A 367 -5.08 26.39 48.25
C ILE A 367 -5.39 24.93 48.64
N PRO A 368 -6.58 24.39 48.31
CA PRO A 368 -6.94 23.01 48.62
C PRO A 368 -5.91 22.01 48.07
N LYS A 369 -5.64 20.93 48.81
CA LYS A 369 -4.56 19.97 48.48
C LYS A 369 -4.80 19.27 47.14
N GLU A 370 -6.04 19.18 46.70
CA GLU A 370 -6.46 18.48 45.47
C GLU A 370 -6.01 19.20 44.18
N VAL A 371 -5.81 20.52 44.26
CA VAL A 371 -5.36 21.37 43.13
C VAL A 371 -3.96 21.95 43.38
N LEU A 372 -3.36 21.64 44.52
CA LEU A 372 -2.01 22.03 44.88
C LEU A 372 -1.02 21.05 44.25
N LYS A 373 -0.14 21.53 43.37
CA LYS A 373 0.95 20.72 42.83
C LYS A 373 2.28 21.27 43.34
N THR A 374 3.03 20.47 44.08
CA THR A 374 4.30 20.88 44.73
C THR A 374 5.50 20.49 43.88
N ASP A 375 6.68 21.08 44.13
CA ASP A 375 7.89 20.82 43.33
C ASP A 375 8.26 19.32 43.26
N ASP A 376 7.87 18.53 44.26
CA ASP A 376 8.15 17.09 44.34
C ASP A 376 7.31 16.18 43.41
N ASP A 377 6.25 16.68 42.77
CA ASP A 377 5.40 15.87 41.87
C ASP A 377 5.99 15.79 40.43
N GLN A 378 7.30 15.97 40.27
CA GLN A 378 8.02 15.97 38.98
C GLN A 378 8.96 14.76 38.82
N LYS A 379 8.46 13.54 39.03
CA LYS A 379 9.02 12.34 38.40
C LYS A 379 8.12 11.84 37.28
#